data_AF-A0A9D9D3V0-F1
#
_entry.id   AF-A0A9D9D3V0-F1
#
_cell.length_a   1.000
_cell.length_b   1.000
_cell.length_c   1.000
_cell.angle_alpha   90.00
_cell.angle_beta   90.00
_cell.angle_gamma   90.00
#
_symmetry.space_group_name_H-M   'P 1'
#
loop_
_entity.id
_entity.type
_entity.pdbx_description
1 polymer ?
#
loop_
_entity_poly.entity_id
_entity_poly.type
_entity_poly.pdbx_seq_one_letter_code
_entity_poly.pdbx_strand_id
1 'polypeptide(L)'
;MIEDPLERREREAREKKGNPLKITMYALIAVAVLLAGALAYIWTSKASLVRDLNEEKQDLTEQIIALQGDYESLSSDYDTINSQLDSSREEVAQLVERIQQTEATNRAKMRQYEKELGTLRSIMRNYIVQIDSLNALNHQLTAEADAARRDAAASRRANEALTQQVESLSGQVAAG
;
A
#
# COMPACT_ATOMS: atom_id res chain seq x y z
N MET A 1 70.75 -61.68 -16.71
CA MET A 1 71.16 -60.35 -16.18
C MET A 1 70.16 -59.98 -15.11
N ILE A 2 70.60 -59.86 -13.86
CA ILE A 2 69.75 -59.52 -12.71
C ILE A 2 69.99 -58.02 -12.46
N GLU A 3 68.99 -57.18 -12.74
CA GLU A 3 69.10 -55.74 -12.46
C GLU A 3 69.35 -55.49 -10.97
N ASP A 4 70.30 -54.61 -10.68
CA ASP A 4 70.73 -54.24 -9.33
C ASP A 4 69.55 -53.68 -8.51
N PRO A 5 69.27 -54.21 -7.30
CA PRO A 5 68.17 -53.75 -6.46
C PRO A 5 68.29 -52.30 -5.99
N LEU A 6 69.49 -51.71 -5.99
CA LEU A 6 69.68 -50.29 -5.64
C LEU A 6 69.23 -49.36 -6.76
N GLU A 7 69.54 -49.68 -8.02
CA GLU A 7 69.11 -48.86 -9.16
C GLU A 7 67.59 -48.88 -9.35
N ARG A 8 66.92 -49.99 -9.04
CA ARG A 8 65.45 -50.06 -9.03
C ARG A 8 64.85 -49.13 -7.97
N ARG A 9 65.43 -49.11 -6.76
CA ARG A 9 64.97 -48.23 -5.66
C ARG A 9 65.19 -46.75 -5.96
N GLU A 10 66.27 -46.40 -6.64
CA GLU A 10 66.52 -45.01 -7.04
C GLU A 10 65.59 -44.53 -8.16
N ARG A 11 65.25 -45.41 -9.12
CA ARG A 11 64.25 -45.10 -10.16
C ARG A 11 62.85 -44.97 -9.57
N GLU A 12 62.47 -45.86 -8.66
CA GLU A 12 61.21 -45.79 -7.90
C GLU A 12 61.11 -44.52 -7.03
N ALA A 13 62.23 -44.08 -6.44
CA ALA A 13 62.29 -42.84 -5.64
C ALA A 13 62.20 -41.57 -6.51
N ARG A 14 62.76 -41.59 -7.73
CA ARG A 14 62.65 -40.50 -8.70
C ARG A 14 61.26 -40.42 -9.34
N GLU A 15 60.60 -41.56 -9.60
CA GLU A 15 59.21 -41.61 -10.06
C GLU A 15 58.21 -41.17 -8.98
N LYS A 16 58.44 -41.53 -7.71
CA LYS A 16 57.63 -41.05 -6.57
C LYS A 16 57.79 -39.54 -6.29
N LYS A 17 58.85 -38.91 -6.82
CA LYS A 17 59.00 -37.45 -6.87
C LYS A 17 58.13 -36.86 -7.98
N GLY A 18 56.87 -37.27 -8.04
CA GLY A 18 55.85 -36.69 -8.90
C GLY A 18 55.88 -35.17 -8.71
N ASN A 19 56.09 -34.45 -9.81
CA ASN A 19 56.44 -33.03 -9.82
C ASN A 19 55.58 -32.26 -8.79
N PRO A 20 56.15 -31.72 -7.70
CA PRO A 20 55.37 -31.04 -6.66
C PRO A 20 54.56 -29.88 -7.25
N LEU A 21 55.04 -29.31 -8.35
CA LEU A 21 54.36 -28.30 -9.16
C LEU A 21 53.05 -28.79 -9.82
N LYS A 22 52.97 -30.04 -10.24
CA LYS A 22 51.74 -30.60 -10.84
C LYS A 22 50.69 -30.84 -9.77
N ILE A 23 51.11 -31.31 -8.59
CA ILE A 23 50.22 -31.52 -7.44
C ILE A 23 49.68 -30.18 -6.95
N THR A 24 50.52 -29.15 -6.80
CA THR A 24 50.07 -27.80 -6.43
C THR A 24 49.17 -27.18 -7.51
N MET A 25 49.43 -27.42 -8.79
CA MET A 25 48.57 -26.98 -9.89
C MET A 25 47.18 -27.64 -9.85
N TYR A 26 47.10 -28.97 -9.66
CA TYR A 26 45.80 -29.65 -9.52
C TYR A 26 45.04 -29.19 -8.27
N ALA A 27 45.73 -28.94 -7.16
CA ALA A 27 45.14 -28.38 -5.96
C ALA A 27 44.57 -26.96 -6.19
N LEU A 28 45.29 -26.10 -6.91
CA LEU A 28 44.82 -24.76 -7.28
C LEU A 28 43.61 -24.80 -8.22
N ILE A 29 43.59 -25.72 -9.20
CA ILE A 29 42.45 -25.90 -10.10
C ILE A 29 41.21 -26.37 -9.29
N ALA A 30 41.38 -27.32 -8.36
CA ALA A 30 40.29 -27.77 -7.51
C ALA A 30 39.70 -26.63 -6.66
N VAL A 31 40.56 -25.77 -6.08
CA VAL A 31 40.12 -24.57 -5.34
C VAL A 31 39.40 -23.58 -6.26
N ALA A 32 39.90 -23.34 -7.48
CA ALA A 32 39.25 -22.45 -8.44
C ALA A 32 37.86 -22.95 -8.87
N VAL A 33 37.69 -24.26 -9.06
CA VAL A 33 36.38 -24.88 -9.38
C VAL A 33 35.40 -24.75 -8.20
N LEU A 34 35.87 -24.97 -6.97
CA LEU A 34 35.04 -24.77 -5.78
C LEU A 34 34.60 -23.30 -5.63
N LEU A 35 35.51 -22.36 -5.86
CA LEU A 35 35.19 -20.93 -5.85
C LEU A 35 34.21 -20.55 -6.96
N ALA A 36 34.39 -21.07 -8.17
CA ALA A 36 33.47 -20.84 -9.28
C ALA A 36 32.06 -21.39 -8.98
N GLY A 37 31.96 -22.57 -8.36
CA GLY A 37 30.70 -23.14 -7.90
C GLY A 37 30.01 -22.29 -6.83
N ALA A 38 30.77 -21.81 -5.83
CA ALA A 38 30.25 -20.91 -4.80
C ALA A 38 29.76 -19.58 -5.40
N LEU A 39 30.50 -18.99 -6.35
CA LEU A 39 30.11 -17.78 -7.06
C LEU A 39 28.85 -18.00 -7.90
N ALA A 40 28.73 -19.13 -8.61
CA ALA A 40 27.55 -19.47 -9.39
C ALA A 40 26.29 -19.63 -8.50
N TYR A 41 26.45 -20.25 -7.32
CA TYR A 41 25.37 -20.38 -6.34
C TYR A 41 24.92 -19.01 -5.77
N ILE A 42 25.87 -18.13 -5.43
CA ILE A 42 25.56 -16.77 -4.94
C ILE A 42 24.90 -15.94 -6.05
N TRP A 43 25.34 -16.09 -7.30
CA TRP A 43 24.79 -15.34 -8.42
C TRP A 43 23.35 -15.76 -8.74
N THR A 44 23.08 -17.07 -8.82
CA THR A 44 21.73 -17.61 -9.06
C THR A 44 20.74 -17.24 -7.95
N SER A 45 21.14 -17.35 -6.69
CA SER A 45 20.30 -16.95 -5.54
C SER A 45 20.02 -15.44 -5.47
N LYS A 46 21.00 -14.60 -5.83
CA LYS A 46 20.76 -13.15 -5.96
C LYS A 46 19.84 -12.83 -7.14
N ALA A 47 19.98 -13.52 -8.26
CA ALA A 47 19.15 -13.30 -9.45
C ALA A 47 17.67 -13.61 -9.16
N SER A 48 17.36 -14.70 -8.46
CA SER A 48 15.98 -15.03 -8.08
C SER A 48 15.41 -14.00 -7.09
N LEU A 49 16.17 -13.62 -6.06
CA LEU A 49 15.72 -12.64 -5.06
C LEU A 49 15.42 -11.27 -5.69
N VAL A 50 16.30 -10.79 -6.59
CA VAL A 50 16.08 -9.51 -7.29
C VAL A 50 14.88 -9.59 -8.22
N ARG A 51 14.60 -10.77 -8.80
CA ARG A 51 13.39 -10.96 -9.61
C ARG A 51 12.13 -10.85 -8.75
N ASP A 52 12.08 -11.58 -7.64
CA ASP A 52 10.94 -11.57 -6.72
C ASP A 52 10.67 -10.17 -6.16
N LEU A 53 11.72 -9.42 -5.81
CA LEU A 53 11.58 -8.04 -5.33
C LEU A 53 11.13 -7.08 -6.43
N ASN A 54 11.49 -7.32 -7.70
CA ASN A 54 10.99 -6.53 -8.82
C ASN A 54 9.51 -6.78 -9.06
N GLU A 55 9.07 -8.04 -8.98
CA GLU A 55 7.66 -8.41 -9.06
C GLU A 55 6.86 -7.76 -7.91
N GLU A 56 7.36 -7.84 -6.66
CA GLU A 56 6.75 -7.16 -5.49
C GLU A 56 6.72 -5.63 -5.66
N LYS A 57 7.78 -5.03 -6.20
CA LYS A 57 7.82 -3.59 -6.51
C LYS A 57 6.76 -3.22 -7.55
N GLN A 58 6.62 -4.01 -8.61
CA GLN A 58 5.68 -3.74 -9.68
C GLN A 58 4.24 -3.77 -9.15
N ASP A 59 3.87 -4.84 -8.45
CA ASP A 59 2.54 -4.98 -7.85
C ASP A 59 2.24 -3.82 -6.89
N LEU A 60 3.20 -3.49 -6.03
CA LEU A 60 3.06 -2.35 -5.12
C LEU A 60 2.87 -1.02 -5.86
N THR A 61 3.59 -0.82 -6.98
CA THR A 61 3.49 0.36 -7.83
C THR A 61 2.11 0.46 -8.46
N GLU A 62 1.57 -0.64 -8.98
CA GLU A 62 0.21 -0.70 -9.54
C GLU A 62 -0.84 -0.37 -8.47
N GLN A 63 -0.70 -0.95 -7.28
CA GLN A 63 -1.63 -0.70 -6.17
C GLN A 63 -1.61 0.75 -5.67
N ILE A 64 -0.44 1.39 -5.56
CA ILE A 64 -0.36 2.79 -5.10
C ILE A 64 -0.88 3.76 -6.16
N ILE A 65 -0.68 3.48 -7.46
CA ILE A 65 -1.25 4.29 -8.55
C ILE A 65 -2.77 4.17 -8.57
N ALA A 66 -3.32 2.97 -8.36
CA ALA A 66 -4.76 2.79 -8.21
C ALA A 66 -5.30 3.59 -7.02
N LEU A 67 -4.63 3.52 -5.86
CA LEU A 67 -5.00 4.29 -4.68
C LEU A 67 -4.95 5.81 -4.93
N GLN A 68 -3.94 6.29 -5.65
CA GLN A 68 -3.83 7.68 -6.06
C GLN A 68 -5.07 8.12 -6.87
N GLY A 69 -5.47 7.32 -7.86
CA GLY A 69 -6.69 7.57 -8.64
C GLY A 69 -7.95 7.59 -7.78
N ASP A 70 -8.08 6.66 -6.82
CA ASP A 70 -9.21 6.63 -5.90
C ASP A 70 -9.29 7.93 -5.06
N TYR A 71 -8.16 8.42 -4.55
CA TYR A 71 -8.09 9.70 -3.82
C TYR A 71 -8.39 10.92 -4.70
N GLU A 72 -7.96 10.93 -5.96
CA GLU A 72 -8.28 11.99 -6.92
C GLU A 72 -9.78 12.05 -7.22
N SER A 73 -10.46 10.91 -7.20
CA SER A 73 -11.92 10.84 -7.43
C SER A 73 -12.76 11.32 -6.23
N LEU A 74 -12.19 11.36 -5.03
CA LEU A 74 -12.93 11.64 -3.80
C LEU A 74 -13.08 13.15 -3.56
N SER A 75 -14.28 13.63 -3.28
CA SER A 75 -14.53 15.04 -2.97
C SER A 75 -15.68 15.18 -1.98
N SER A 76 -15.72 16.32 -1.29
CA SER A 76 -16.72 16.63 -0.27
C SER A 76 -17.22 18.06 -0.42
N ASP A 77 -18.45 18.33 0.00
CA ASP A 77 -18.99 19.70 0.09
C ASP A 77 -18.42 20.46 1.30
N TYR A 78 -17.60 19.81 2.13
CA TYR A 78 -17.05 20.35 3.37
C TYR A 78 -15.56 20.65 3.22
N ASP A 79 -15.18 21.93 3.32
CA ASP A 79 -13.80 22.42 3.16
C ASP A 79 -12.77 21.70 4.05
N THR A 80 -13.15 21.41 5.29
CA THR A 80 -12.26 20.70 6.22
C THR A 80 -11.92 19.30 5.74
N ILE A 81 -12.86 18.58 5.12
CA ILE A 81 -12.61 17.25 4.56
C ILE A 81 -11.73 17.38 3.32
N ASN A 82 -11.99 18.35 2.45
CA ASN A 82 -11.17 18.58 1.27
C ASN A 82 -9.71 18.91 1.62
N SER A 83 -9.48 19.75 2.62
CA SER A 83 -8.12 20.05 3.09
C SER A 83 -7.39 18.81 3.61
N GLN A 84 -8.09 17.90 4.29
CA GLN A 84 -7.51 16.64 4.76
C GLN A 84 -7.25 15.65 3.61
N LEU A 85 -8.14 15.61 2.62
CA LEU A 85 -7.94 14.84 1.39
C LEU A 85 -6.72 15.34 0.62
N ASP A 86 -6.52 16.65 0.53
CA ASP A 86 -5.35 17.24 -0.15
C ASP A 86 -4.04 16.83 0.54
N SER A 87 -4.00 16.86 1.87
CA SER A 87 -2.84 16.35 2.62
C SER A 87 -2.60 14.86 2.34
N SER A 88 -3.65 14.05 2.30
CA SER A 88 -3.53 12.60 2.03
C SER A 88 -3.09 12.32 0.59
N ARG A 89 -3.54 13.12 -0.39
CA ARG A 89 -3.08 13.05 -1.78
C ARG A 89 -1.60 13.33 -1.89
N GLU A 90 -1.11 14.33 -1.15
CA GLU A 90 0.32 14.62 -1.11
C GLU A 90 1.10 13.45 -0.51
N GLU A 91 0.64 12.86 0.59
CA GLU A 91 1.28 11.67 1.17
C GLU A 91 1.32 10.48 0.20
N VAL A 92 0.22 10.24 -0.52
CA VAL A 92 0.16 9.22 -1.57
C VAL A 92 1.16 9.52 -2.68
N ALA A 93 1.21 10.75 -3.20
CA ALA A 93 2.14 11.16 -4.25
C ALA A 93 3.61 11.00 -3.82
N GLN A 94 3.94 11.39 -2.58
CA GLN A 94 5.27 11.17 -2.02
C GLN A 94 5.61 9.67 -1.90
N LEU A 95 4.64 8.83 -1.52
CA LEU A 95 4.85 7.39 -1.45
C LEU A 95 5.06 6.77 -2.83
N VAL A 96 4.31 7.21 -3.86
CA VAL A 96 4.53 6.82 -5.26
C VAL A 96 5.97 7.13 -5.68
N GLU A 97 6.44 8.35 -5.42
CA GLU A 97 7.80 8.76 -5.75
C GLU A 97 8.85 7.89 -5.04
N ARG A 98 8.69 7.66 -3.73
CA ARG A 98 9.60 6.81 -2.94
C ARG A 98 9.66 5.37 -3.47
N ILE A 99 8.53 4.79 -3.85
CA ILE A 99 8.46 3.43 -4.43
C ILE A 99 9.18 3.40 -5.77
N GLN A 100 8.92 4.39 -6.65
CA GLN A 100 9.55 4.46 -7.98
C GLN A 100 11.07 4.60 -7.88
N GLN A 101 11.57 5.50 -7.03
CA GLN A 101 13.00 5.76 -6.83
C GLN A 101 13.74 4.64 -6.09
N THR A 102 13.03 3.79 -5.33
CA THR A 102 13.66 2.71 -4.58
C THR A 102 13.98 1.52 -5.47
N GLU A 103 15.25 1.16 -5.57
CA GLU A 103 15.69 -0.07 -6.25
C GLU A 103 15.07 -1.32 -5.61
N ALA A 104 14.69 -2.28 -6.46
CA ALA A 104 14.10 -3.57 -6.07
C ALA A 104 15.15 -4.55 -5.50
N THR A 105 15.96 -4.06 -4.57
CA THR A 105 17.02 -4.82 -3.89
C THR A 105 16.86 -4.77 -2.37
N ASN A 106 15.95 -3.93 -1.86
CA ASN A 106 15.72 -3.75 -0.43
C ASN A 106 14.31 -4.23 0.00
N ARG A 107 14.23 -5.48 0.45
CA ARG A 107 12.98 -6.11 0.89
C ARG A 107 12.34 -5.41 2.10
N ALA A 108 13.15 -4.91 3.04
CA ALA A 108 12.65 -4.24 4.23
C ALA A 108 11.90 -2.95 3.88
N LYS A 109 12.41 -2.18 2.91
CA LYS A 109 11.74 -1.00 2.38
C LYS A 109 10.43 -1.34 1.67
N MET A 110 10.42 -2.37 0.81
CA MET A 110 9.17 -2.81 0.14
C MET A 110 8.07 -3.15 1.16
N ARG A 111 8.43 -3.87 2.24
CA ARG A 111 7.50 -4.19 3.33
C ARG A 111 7.05 -2.98 4.14
N GLN A 112 7.89 -1.96 4.26
CA GLN A 112 7.48 -0.70 4.87
C GLN A 112 6.47 0.02 3.99
N TYR A 113 6.73 0.15 2.69
CA TYR A 113 5.82 0.78 1.75
C TYR A 113 4.47 0.06 1.64
N GLU A 114 4.47 -1.27 1.68
CA GLU A 114 3.23 -2.07 1.76
C GLU A 114 2.37 -1.69 2.97
N LYS A 115 2.99 -1.43 4.13
CA LYS A 115 2.27 -0.99 5.34
C LYS A 115 1.79 0.45 5.25
N GLU A 116 2.61 1.35 4.71
CA GLU A 116 2.22 2.75 4.47
C GLU A 116 1.01 2.81 3.51
N LEU A 117 1.04 2.05 2.41
CA LEU A 117 -0.07 1.87 1.48
C LEU A 117 -1.33 1.36 2.19
N GLY A 118 -1.20 0.32 3.03
CA GLY A 118 -2.33 -0.21 3.78
C GLY A 118 -2.97 0.81 4.73
N THR A 119 -2.14 1.67 5.32
CA THR A 119 -2.59 2.76 6.21
C THR A 119 -3.35 3.82 5.43
N LEU A 120 -2.79 4.32 4.32
CA LEU A 120 -3.43 5.28 3.44
C LEU A 120 -4.76 4.73 2.89
N ARG A 121 -4.81 3.45 2.49
CA ARG A 121 -6.07 2.81 2.08
C ARG A 121 -7.12 2.79 3.19
N SER A 122 -6.70 2.63 4.45
CA SER A 122 -7.62 2.69 5.59
C SER A 122 -8.14 4.09 5.85
N ILE A 123 -7.28 5.10 5.72
CA ILE A 123 -7.64 6.51 5.83
C ILE A 123 -8.65 6.87 4.73
N MET A 124 -8.41 6.47 3.49
CA MET A 124 -9.33 6.66 2.37
C MET A 124 -10.73 6.11 2.66
N ARG A 125 -10.83 4.86 3.13
CA ARG A 125 -12.12 4.25 3.50
C ARG A 125 -12.83 5.04 4.59
N ASN A 126 -12.08 5.60 5.54
CA ASN A 126 -12.66 6.43 6.58
C ASN A 126 -13.24 7.73 6.01
N TYR A 127 -12.55 8.39 5.05
CA TYR A 127 -13.10 9.56 4.37
C TYR A 127 -14.39 9.26 3.62
N ILE A 128 -14.48 8.12 2.91
CA ILE A 128 -15.71 7.70 2.23
C ILE A 128 -16.87 7.64 3.23
N VAL A 129 -16.66 6.96 4.37
CA VAL A 129 -17.68 6.85 5.42
C VAL A 129 -18.07 8.22 5.99
N GLN A 130 -17.10 9.10 6.23
CA GLN A 130 -17.37 10.45 6.75
C GLN A 130 -18.20 11.29 5.76
N ILE A 131 -17.82 11.27 4.48
CA ILE A 131 -18.53 12.00 3.42
C ILE A 131 -19.97 11.48 3.30
N ASP A 132 -20.15 10.16 3.22
CA ASP A 132 -21.47 9.55 3.12
C ASP A 132 -22.34 9.85 4.35
N SER A 133 -21.76 9.78 5.55
CA SER A 133 -22.47 10.10 6.79
C SER A 133 -22.93 11.55 6.85
N LEU A 134 -22.09 12.49 6.42
CA LEU A 134 -22.45 13.90 6.40
C LEU A 134 -23.50 14.21 5.34
N ASN A 135 -23.41 13.59 4.17
CA ASN A 135 -24.41 13.73 3.12
C ASN A 135 -25.76 13.17 3.57
N ALA A 136 -25.78 11.97 4.17
CA ALA A 136 -26.98 11.37 4.74
C ALA A 136 -27.61 12.26 5.82
N LEU A 137 -26.80 12.79 6.74
CA LEU A 137 -27.27 13.69 7.79
C LEU A 137 -27.84 15.00 7.20
N ASN A 138 -27.18 15.56 6.18
CA ASN A 138 -27.66 16.77 5.51
C ASN A 138 -29.03 16.54 4.84
N HIS A 139 -29.21 15.40 4.16
CA HIS A 139 -30.50 15.02 3.58
C HIS A 139 -31.58 14.84 4.66
N GLN A 140 -31.26 14.17 5.75
CA GLN A 140 -32.20 13.96 6.85
C GLN A 140 -32.62 15.31 7.48
N LEU A 141 -31.67 16.16 7.82
CA LEU A 141 -31.94 17.48 8.41
C LEU A 141 -32.78 18.35 7.48
N THR A 142 -32.53 18.29 6.17
CA THR A 142 -33.34 19.00 5.17
C THR A 142 -34.79 18.50 5.18
N ALA A 143 -34.99 17.17 5.19
CA ALA A 143 -36.32 16.59 5.23
C ALA A 143 -37.08 16.92 6.53
N GLU A 144 -36.40 16.90 7.68
CA GLU A 144 -36.95 17.29 8.97
C GLU A 144 -37.32 18.78 9.01
N ALA A 145 -36.46 19.66 8.48
CA ALA A 145 -36.76 21.09 8.39
C ALA A 145 -38.00 21.37 7.53
N ASP A 146 -38.15 20.67 6.41
CA ASP A 146 -39.33 20.80 5.55
C ASP A 146 -40.60 20.27 6.21
N ALA A 147 -40.51 19.17 6.97
CA ALA A 147 -41.63 18.66 7.75
C ALA A 147 -42.06 19.66 8.84
N ALA A 148 -41.11 20.17 9.62
CA ALA A 148 -41.38 21.16 10.66
C ALA A 148 -42.00 22.45 10.10
N ARG A 149 -41.57 22.90 8.92
CA ARG A 149 -42.18 24.04 8.22
C ARG A 149 -43.63 23.77 7.82
N ARG A 150 -43.95 22.56 7.32
CA ARG A 150 -45.32 22.17 6.98
C ARG A 150 -46.22 22.13 8.21
N ASP A 151 -45.75 21.53 9.30
CA ASP A 151 -46.50 21.42 10.56
C ASP A 151 -46.77 22.79 11.19
N ALA A 152 -45.78 23.68 11.15
CA ALA A 152 -45.93 25.05 11.60
C ALA A 152 -46.97 25.82 10.75
N ALA A 153 -46.96 25.65 9.43
CA ALA A 153 -47.93 26.27 8.54
C ALA A 153 -49.36 25.74 8.78
N ALA A 154 -49.52 24.42 8.99
CA ALA A 154 -50.80 23.81 9.32
C ALA A 154 -51.35 24.33 10.65
N SER A 155 -50.49 24.41 11.68
CA SER A 155 -50.86 24.93 13.00
C SER A 155 -51.30 26.40 12.95
N ARG A 156 -50.60 27.23 12.17
CA ARG A 156 -50.99 28.64 11.96
C ARG A 156 -52.37 28.74 11.31
N ARG A 157 -52.64 27.98 10.25
CA ARG A 157 -53.96 27.96 9.59
C ARG A 157 -55.06 27.50 10.54
N ALA A 158 -54.80 26.48 11.36
CA ALA A 158 -55.76 26.01 12.36
C ALA A 158 -56.07 27.08 13.42
N ASN A 159 -55.05 27.78 13.92
CA ASN A 159 -55.22 28.88 14.86
C ASN A 159 -55.96 30.07 14.24
N GLU A 160 -55.67 30.44 13.00
CA GLU A 160 -56.38 31.49 12.27
C GLU A 160 -57.86 31.14 12.10
N ALA A 161 -58.17 29.90 11.70
CA ALA A 161 -59.54 29.42 11.56
C ALA A 161 -60.29 29.42 12.91
N LEU A 162 -59.64 28.96 13.99
CA LEU A 162 -60.23 28.96 15.32
C LEU A 162 -60.48 30.39 15.83
N THR A 163 -59.55 31.31 15.57
CA THR A 163 -59.69 32.73 15.93
C THR A 163 -60.89 33.35 15.22
N GLN A 164 -61.02 33.13 13.91
CA GLN A 164 -62.19 33.60 13.14
C GLN A 164 -63.51 33.01 13.65
N GLN A 165 -63.51 31.73 14.04
CA GLN A 165 -64.69 31.08 14.62
C GLN A 165 -65.07 31.69 15.98
N VAL A 166 -64.09 31.96 16.85
CA VAL A 166 -64.32 32.61 18.14
C VAL A 166 -64.86 34.03 17.96
N GLU A 167 -64.28 34.81 17.05
CA GLU A 167 -64.76 36.17 16.72
C GLU A 167 -66.22 36.14 16.21
N SER A 168 -66.53 35.22 15.30
CA SER A 168 -67.88 35.04 14.76
C SER A 168 -68.89 34.69 15.84
N LEU A 169 -68.57 33.73 16.72
CA LEU A 169 -69.45 33.31 17.82
C LEU A 169 -69.64 34.43 18.84
N SER A 170 -68.57 35.15 19.21
CA SER A 170 -68.66 36.29 20.12
C SER A 170 -69.54 37.41 19.56
N GLY A 171 -69.46 37.68 18.26
CA GLY A 171 -70.32 38.66 17.59
C GLY A 171 -71.80 38.27 17.61
N GLN A 172 -72.11 36.97 17.45
CA GLN A 172 -73.49 36.48 17.54
C GLN A 172 -74.07 36.60 18.95
N VAL A 173 -73.28 36.27 19.98
CA VAL A 173 -73.72 36.38 21.38
C VAL A 173 -73.94 37.84 21.80
N ALA A 174 -73.16 38.78 21.28
CA ALA A 174 -73.32 40.21 21.59
C ALA A 174 -74.53 40.87 20.89
N ALA A 175 -75.05 40.26 19.82
CA ALA A 175 -76.16 40.79 19.03
C ALA A 175 -77.54 40.22 19.41
N GLY A 176 -77.59 39.18 20.25
CA GLY A 176 -78.81 38.56 20.79
C GLY A 176 -79.09 38.99 22.22
#